data_AF-A0A1I0J1Z3-F1
#
_entry.id   AF-A0A1I0J1Z3-F1
#
_cell.length_a   1.000
_cell.length_b   1.000
_cell.length_c   1.000
_cell.angle_alpha   90.00
_cell.angle_beta   90.00
_cell.angle_gamma   90.00
#
_symmetry.space_group_name_H-M   'P 1'
#
loop_
_entity.id
_entity.type
_entity.pdbx_description
1 polymer ?
#
loop_
_entity_poly.entity_id
_entity_poly.type
_entity_poly.pdbx_seq_one_letter_code
_entity_poly.pdbx_strand_id
1 'polypeptide(L)'
;MPPEFISWTSNMLLLCWLLRPFMVLGSIPILILSGVALSHFQHDAEVSTAILIFAFLYFCLAYLIFNFVPRKYRRQLLDRIDGFKANDFTATVEFFSVMQNRYVGLDTSKNQALLVDLSLSSDILIPFSHIDRWELTYSKPYSNIKIYSQVSAYREFGVRVKRIDAGPLESDLIRVLPTVASRTFHPS
;
A
#
# COMPACT_ATOMS: atom_id res chain seq x y z
N MET A 1 20.13 6.56 -4.30
CA MET A 1 20.03 5.08 -4.37
C MET A 1 19.94 4.68 -5.84
N PRO A 2 20.55 3.56 -6.26
CA PRO A 2 20.55 3.16 -7.67
C PRO A 2 19.13 2.78 -8.14
N PRO A 3 18.79 3.06 -9.41
CA PRO A 3 17.46 2.86 -9.99
C PRO A 3 17.02 1.39 -10.00
N GLU A 4 17.94 0.44 -9.88
CA GLU A 4 17.61 -0.98 -9.79
C GLU A 4 16.87 -1.34 -8.50
N PHE A 5 17.19 -0.71 -7.36
CA PHE A 5 16.54 -1.02 -6.07
C PHE A 5 15.02 -0.68 -6.06
N ILE A 6 14.60 0.23 -6.93
CA ILE A 6 13.23 0.73 -7.09
C ILE A 6 12.33 -0.31 -7.79
N SER A 7 12.85 -1.08 -8.75
CA SER A 7 12.07 -2.12 -9.43
C SER A 7 11.79 -3.30 -8.50
N TRP A 8 12.75 -3.67 -7.65
CA TRP A 8 12.63 -4.79 -6.71
C TRP A 8 11.56 -4.57 -5.63
N THR A 9 11.42 -3.35 -5.09
CA THR A 9 10.46 -3.08 -3.99
C THR A 9 9.01 -3.14 -4.45
N SER A 10 8.69 -2.56 -5.60
CA SER A 10 7.36 -2.68 -6.22
C SER A 10 7.05 -4.11 -6.62
N ASN A 11 8.02 -4.82 -7.21
CA ASN A 11 7.86 -6.23 -7.61
C ASN A 11 7.68 -7.15 -6.40
N MET A 12 8.39 -6.91 -5.30
CA MET A 12 8.26 -7.70 -4.06
C MET A 12 6.89 -7.51 -3.41
N LEU A 13 6.32 -6.31 -3.45
CA LEU A 13 4.98 -6.06 -2.93
C LEU A 13 3.89 -6.67 -3.80
N LEU A 14 4.04 -6.59 -5.12
CA LEU A 14 3.17 -7.27 -6.07
C LEU A 14 3.21 -8.78 -5.84
N LEU A 15 4.40 -9.35 -5.70
CA LEU A 15 4.61 -10.77 -5.42
C LEU A 15 3.98 -11.18 -4.08
N CYS A 16 4.20 -10.39 -3.03
CA CYS A 16 3.55 -10.62 -1.73
C CYS A 16 2.03 -10.64 -1.89
N TRP A 17 1.46 -9.68 -2.62
CA TRP A 17 0.02 -9.63 -2.87
C TRP A 17 -0.51 -10.81 -3.67
N LEU A 18 0.23 -11.22 -4.71
CA LEU A 18 -0.12 -12.37 -5.53
C LEU A 18 -0.07 -13.67 -4.72
N LEU A 19 0.91 -13.82 -3.82
CA LEU A 19 1.08 -15.01 -3.00
C LEU A 19 0.02 -15.15 -1.90
N ARG A 20 -0.53 -14.04 -1.37
CA ARG A 20 -1.54 -14.06 -0.30
C ARG A 20 -2.69 -15.06 -0.50
N PRO A 21 -3.42 -15.07 -1.63
CA PRO A 21 -4.50 -16.05 -1.83
C PRO A 21 -3.99 -17.49 -1.77
N PHE A 22 -2.83 -17.80 -2.36
CA PHE A 22 -2.22 -19.14 -2.30
C PHE A 22 -1.80 -19.51 -0.87
N MET A 23 -1.29 -18.53 -0.11
CA MET A 23 -0.90 -18.72 1.29
C MET A 23 -2.11 -18.92 2.22
N VAL A 24 -3.27 -18.36 1.88
CA VAL A 24 -4.52 -18.60 2.61
C VAL A 24 -5.09 -19.97 2.24
N LEU A 25 -5.25 -20.25 0.95
CA LEU A 25 -5.85 -21.49 0.47
C LEU A 25 -5.00 -22.71 0.83
N GLY A 26 -3.67 -22.60 0.74
CA GLY A 26 -2.74 -23.68 1.10
C GLY A 26 -2.59 -23.91 2.60
N SER A 27 -3.07 -23.00 3.46
CA SER A 27 -2.98 -23.19 4.91
C SER A 27 -3.80 -24.38 5.39
N ILE A 28 -4.97 -24.62 4.78
CA ILE A 28 -5.87 -25.73 5.12
C ILE A 28 -5.19 -27.10 4.90
N PRO A 29 -4.72 -27.45 3.69
CA PRO A 29 -4.06 -28.74 3.48
C PRO A 29 -2.78 -28.90 4.31
N ILE A 30 -2.02 -27.82 4.54
CA ILE A 30 -0.81 -27.88 5.36
C ILE A 30 -1.13 -28.15 6.83
N LEU A 31 -2.21 -27.57 7.38
CA LEU A 31 -2.67 -27.87 8.73
C LEU A 31 -3.11 -29.34 8.85
N ILE A 32 -3.84 -29.86 7.86
CA ILE A 32 -4.26 -31.27 7.83
C ILE A 32 -3.03 -32.19 7.82
N LEU A 33 -2.09 -31.96 6.89
CA LEU A 33 -0.86 -32.75 6.78
C LEU A 33 -0.01 -32.67 8.05
N SER A 34 0.06 -31.50 8.68
CA SER A 34 0.78 -31.33 9.96
C SER A 34 0.11 -32.14 11.08
N GLY A 35 -1.22 -32.16 11.13
CA GLY A 35 -1.97 -32.99 12.09
C GLY A 35 -1.76 -34.48 11.90
N VAL A 36 -1.75 -34.94 10.64
CA VAL A 36 -1.45 -36.34 10.28
C VAL A 36 -0.02 -36.72 10.69
N ALA A 37 0.96 -35.86 10.37
CA ALA A 37 2.37 -36.06 10.72
C ALA A 37 2.58 -36.11 12.25
N LEU A 38 1.92 -35.25 13.02
CA LEU A 38 1.97 -35.30 14.48
C LEU A 38 1.37 -36.60 15.03
N SER A 39 0.26 -37.07 14.45
CA SER A 39 -0.44 -38.26 14.92
C SER A 39 0.34 -39.56 14.62
N HIS A 40 1.13 -39.58 13.54
CA HIS A 40 1.90 -40.75 13.09
C HIS A 40 3.41 -40.63 13.37
N PHE A 41 3.83 -39.63 14.14
CA PHE A 41 5.25 -39.35 14.39
C PHE A 41 6.01 -40.55 14.99
N GLN A 42 5.35 -41.36 15.83
CA GLN A 42 5.94 -42.55 16.44
C GLN A 42 6.16 -43.71 15.45
N HIS A 43 5.42 -43.72 14.34
CA HIS A 43 5.47 -44.80 13.34
C HIS A 43 6.45 -44.48 12.21
N ASP A 44 6.53 -43.21 11.79
CA ASP A 44 7.38 -42.78 10.68
C ASP A 44 7.93 -41.37 10.94
N ALA A 45 8.93 -41.29 11.81
CA ALA A 45 9.48 -40.04 12.31
C ALA A 45 10.19 -39.23 11.23
N GLU A 46 10.83 -39.88 10.25
CA GLU A 46 11.58 -39.19 9.19
C GLU A 46 10.64 -38.40 8.28
N VAL A 47 9.61 -39.07 7.75
CA VAL A 47 8.60 -38.44 6.89
C VAL A 47 7.83 -37.37 7.67
N SER A 48 7.44 -37.67 8.91
CA SER A 48 6.70 -36.73 9.75
C SER A 48 7.52 -35.48 10.07
N THR A 49 8.82 -35.62 10.34
CA THR A 49 9.73 -34.48 10.57
C THR A 49 9.84 -33.61 9.33
N ALA A 50 10.01 -34.22 8.14
CA ALA A 50 10.07 -33.46 6.90
C ALA A 50 8.79 -32.64 6.67
N ILE A 51 7.61 -33.25 6.84
CA ILE A 51 6.31 -32.55 6.69
C ILE A 51 6.22 -31.37 7.66
N LEU A 52 6.61 -31.55 8.91
CA LEU A 52 6.55 -30.49 9.93
C LEU A 52 7.53 -29.33 9.63
N ILE A 53 8.73 -29.63 9.11
CA ILE A 53 9.68 -28.59 8.68
C ILE A 53 9.08 -27.78 7.53
N PHE A 54 8.52 -28.42 6.50
CA PHE A 54 7.91 -27.70 5.39
C PHE A 54 6.70 -26.89 5.81
N ALA A 55 5.87 -27.43 6.71
CA ALA A 55 4.75 -26.70 7.29
C ALA A 55 5.22 -25.45 8.06
N PHE A 56 6.26 -25.59 8.89
CA PHE A 56 6.85 -24.48 9.61
C PHE A 56 7.38 -23.40 8.66
N LEU A 57 8.16 -23.79 7.64
CA LEU A 57 8.68 -22.86 6.63
C LEU A 57 7.55 -22.13 5.89
N TYR A 58 6.47 -22.83 5.58
CA TYR A 58 5.28 -22.22 4.98
C TYR A 58 4.67 -21.15 5.88
N PHE A 59 4.49 -21.42 7.18
CA PHE A 59 3.96 -20.43 8.12
C PHE A 59 4.92 -19.27 8.37
N CYS A 60 6.23 -19.50 8.38
CA CYS A 60 7.22 -18.42 8.41
C CYS A 60 7.09 -17.51 7.18
N LEU A 61 6.97 -18.09 5.99
CA LEU A 61 6.76 -17.33 4.76
C LEU A 61 5.42 -16.58 4.79
N ALA A 62 4.36 -17.20 5.29
CA ALA A 62 3.06 -16.55 5.46
C ALA A 62 3.19 -15.33 6.39
N TYR A 63 3.83 -15.51 7.54
CA TYR A 63 4.07 -14.42 8.49
C TYR A 63 4.84 -13.26 7.84
N LEU A 64 5.86 -13.55 7.04
CA LEU A 64 6.61 -12.53 6.32
C LEU A 64 5.71 -11.73 5.35
N ILE A 65 4.92 -12.41 4.54
CA ILE A 65 4.06 -11.83 3.49
C ILE A 65 2.88 -11.03 4.09
N PHE A 66 2.24 -11.57 5.12
CA PHE A 66 1.05 -10.94 5.71
C PHE A 66 1.40 -9.86 6.73
N ASN A 67 2.50 -10.02 7.46
CA ASN A 67 2.76 -9.21 8.63
C ASN A 67 4.03 -8.36 8.51
N PHE A 68 5.19 -9.01 8.28
CA PHE A 68 6.47 -8.32 8.32
C PHE A 68 6.62 -7.30 7.19
N VAL A 69 6.41 -7.73 5.94
CA VAL A 69 6.61 -6.91 4.75
C VAL A 69 5.71 -5.66 4.77
N PRO A 70 4.37 -5.77 4.96
CA PRO A 70 3.50 -4.59 4.98
C PRO A 70 3.81 -3.63 6.13
N ARG A 71 4.16 -4.14 7.31
CA ARG A 71 4.54 -3.30 8.46
C ARG A 71 5.83 -2.54 8.20
N LYS A 72 6.82 -3.19 7.58
CA LYS A 72 8.09 -2.54 7.22
C LYS A 72 7.85 -1.36 6.27
N TYR A 73 7.11 -1.58 5.19
CA TYR A 73 6.81 -0.51 4.23
C TYR A 73 5.95 0.61 4.81
N ARG A 74 4.97 0.26 5.64
CA ARG A 74 4.18 1.26 6.37
C ARG A 74 5.06 2.12 7.29
N ARG A 75 5.99 1.52 8.03
CA ARG A 75 6.94 2.26 8.88
C ARG A 75 7.79 3.20 8.04
N GLN A 76 8.40 2.71 6.96
CA GLN A 76 9.20 3.55 6.05
C GLN A 76 8.40 4.75 5.50
N LEU A 77 7.12 4.56 5.19
CA LEU A 77 6.26 5.63 4.70
C LEU A 77 6.01 6.66 5.81
N LEU A 78 5.69 6.20 7.02
CA LEU A 78 5.48 7.06 8.19
C LEU A 78 6.75 7.83 8.55
N ASP A 79 7.91 7.17 8.57
CA ASP A 79 9.20 7.82 8.86
C ASP A 79 9.49 8.98 7.89
N ARG A 80 9.14 8.81 6.60
CA ARG A 80 9.26 9.87 5.59
C ARG A 80 8.30 11.02 5.87
N ILE A 81 7.03 10.72 6.17
CA ILE A 81 6.00 11.72 6.49
C ILE A 81 6.39 12.50 7.75
N ASP A 82 6.87 11.81 8.78
CA ASP A 82 7.26 12.42 10.05
C ASP A 82 8.44 13.38 9.88
N GLY A 83 9.36 13.09 8.95
CA GLY A 83 10.40 14.02 8.53
C GLY A 83 9.87 15.34 7.99
N PHE A 84 8.77 15.33 7.23
CA PHE A 84 8.12 16.56 6.76
C PHE A 84 7.31 17.24 7.88
N LYS A 85 6.63 16.47 8.74
CA LYS A 85 5.89 17.02 9.88
C LYS A 85 6.81 17.74 10.86
N ALA A 86 8.03 17.25 11.05
CA ALA A 86 9.06 17.94 11.84
C ALA A 86 9.52 19.27 11.21
N ASN A 87 9.33 19.45 9.90
CA ASN A 87 9.62 20.68 9.15
C ASN A 87 8.35 21.53 8.94
N ASP A 88 7.49 21.59 9.96
CA ASP A 88 6.26 22.37 10.04
C ASP A 88 5.17 22.01 8.99
N PHE A 89 5.20 20.83 8.36
CA PHE A 89 4.10 20.38 7.49
C PHE A 89 2.94 19.81 8.30
N THR A 90 1.73 20.36 8.16
CA THR A 90 0.54 19.87 8.88
C THR A 90 -0.57 19.48 7.90
N ALA A 91 -0.69 18.17 7.65
CA ALA A 91 -1.73 17.65 6.79
C ALA A 91 -3.13 17.88 7.41
N THR A 92 -3.95 18.67 6.73
CA THR A 92 -5.38 18.84 7.04
C THR A 92 -6.20 17.69 6.46
N VAL A 93 -5.79 17.18 5.30
CA VAL A 93 -6.37 16.02 4.63
C VAL A 93 -5.23 15.08 4.29
N GLU A 94 -5.35 13.80 4.66
CA GLU A 94 -4.34 12.80 4.36
C GLU A 94 -4.96 11.49 3.88
N PHE A 95 -4.31 10.89 2.90
CA PHE A 95 -4.68 9.56 2.42
C PHE A 95 -3.46 8.84 1.88
N PHE A 96 -3.42 7.52 2.12
CA PHE A 96 -2.33 6.68 1.68
C PHE A 96 -2.83 5.33 1.20
N SER A 97 -2.03 4.72 0.34
CA SER A 97 -2.24 3.36 -0.12
C SER A 97 -1.05 2.51 0.29
N VAL A 98 -1.27 1.58 1.22
CA VAL A 98 -0.26 0.55 1.57
C VAL A 98 0.04 -0.35 0.38
N MET A 99 -0.92 -0.51 -0.53
CA MET A 99 -0.72 -1.31 -1.76
C MET A 99 0.26 -0.65 -2.72
N GLN A 100 0.21 0.68 -2.83
CA GLN A 100 1.04 1.44 -3.77
C GLN A 100 2.24 2.12 -3.08
N ASN A 101 2.34 2.02 -1.75
CA ASN A 101 3.28 2.79 -0.93
C ASN A 101 3.31 4.28 -1.25
N ARG A 102 2.13 4.84 -1.46
CA ARG A 102 1.95 6.25 -1.79
C ARG A 102 1.20 6.95 -0.68
N TYR A 103 1.61 8.17 -0.40
CA TYR A 103 0.93 9.08 0.51
C TYR A 103 0.71 10.41 -0.17
N VAL A 104 -0.45 10.99 0.11
CA VAL A 104 -0.78 12.39 -0.17
C VAL A 104 -1.21 13.03 1.13
N GLY A 105 -0.58 14.15 1.46
CA GLY A 105 -1.03 15.05 2.51
C GLY A 105 -1.28 16.43 1.92
N LEU A 106 -2.37 17.08 2.31
CA LEU A 106 -2.69 18.45 1.91
C LEU A 106 -2.64 19.36 3.13
N ASP A 107 -1.73 20.33 3.12
CA ASP A 107 -1.62 21.38 4.14
C ASP A 107 -2.32 22.64 3.64
N THR A 108 -3.51 22.90 4.18
CA THR A 108 -4.34 24.07 3.83
C THR A 108 -3.77 25.37 4.37
N SER A 109 -3.00 25.34 5.46
CA SER A 109 -2.43 26.55 6.05
C SER A 109 -1.29 27.09 5.20
N LYS A 110 -0.54 26.20 4.56
CA LYS A 110 0.61 26.55 3.71
C LYS A 110 0.32 26.46 2.21
N ASN A 111 -0.88 26.02 1.82
CA ASN A 111 -1.27 25.78 0.43
C ASN A 111 -0.30 24.85 -0.31
N GLN A 112 0.08 23.74 0.34
CA GLN A 112 1.06 22.78 -0.17
C GLN A 112 0.55 21.35 -0.06
N ALA A 113 0.90 20.53 -1.04
CA ALA A 113 0.66 19.09 -1.05
C ALA A 113 1.99 18.35 -0.91
N LEU A 114 2.03 17.41 0.01
CA LEU A 114 3.11 16.44 0.16
C LEU A 114 2.76 15.18 -0.62
N LEU A 115 3.56 14.84 -1.62
CA LEU A 115 3.45 13.60 -2.38
C LEU A 115 4.66 12.71 -2.05
N VAL A 116 4.40 11.55 -1.44
CA VAL A 116 5.46 10.58 -1.12
C VAL A 116 5.20 9.30 -1.89
N ASP A 117 6.18 8.88 -2.66
CA ASP A 117 6.20 7.60 -3.38
C ASP A 117 7.45 6.81 -2.98
N LEU A 118 7.27 5.78 -2.14
CA LEU A 118 8.40 4.92 -1.79
C LEU A 118 8.86 4.05 -2.96
N SER A 119 8.00 3.80 -3.96
CA SER A 119 8.42 3.05 -5.14
C SER A 119 9.45 3.85 -5.92
N LEU A 120 9.17 5.14 -6.19
CA LEU A 120 10.09 6.03 -6.88
C LEU A 120 11.20 6.58 -5.98
N SER A 121 11.22 6.20 -4.69
CA SER A 121 12.10 6.80 -3.66
C SER A 121 12.09 8.33 -3.69
N SER A 122 10.92 8.89 -4.00
CA SER A 122 10.75 10.30 -4.31
C SER A 122 9.66 10.87 -3.44
N ASP A 123 9.97 11.99 -2.82
CA ASP A 123 9.13 12.76 -1.92
C ASP A 123 9.23 14.23 -2.29
N ILE A 124 8.09 14.90 -2.46
CA ILE A 124 8.07 16.29 -2.89
C ILE A 124 6.94 17.05 -2.20
N LEU A 125 7.26 18.29 -1.82
CA LEU A 125 6.27 19.31 -1.49
C LEU A 125 6.00 20.15 -2.74
N ILE A 126 4.75 20.18 -3.18
CA ILE A 126 4.32 21.02 -4.30
C ILE A 126 3.31 22.06 -3.81
N PRO A 127 3.40 23.32 -4.25
CA PRO A 127 2.33 24.29 -4.04
C PRO A 127 1.03 23.83 -4.71
N PHE A 128 -0.12 24.20 -4.15
CA PHE A 128 -1.42 23.94 -4.78
C PHE A 128 -1.55 24.58 -6.17
N SER A 129 -0.83 25.67 -6.46
CA SER A 129 -0.78 26.29 -7.78
C SER A 129 -0.18 25.39 -8.86
N HIS A 130 0.56 24.34 -8.49
CA HIS A 130 1.10 23.35 -9.42
C HIS A 130 0.18 22.13 -9.62
N ILE A 131 -0.95 22.08 -8.91
CA ILE A 131 -1.97 21.05 -9.08
C ILE A 131 -2.96 21.53 -10.12
N ASP A 132 -3.05 20.82 -11.25
CA ASP A 132 -3.93 21.19 -12.35
C ASP A 132 -5.37 20.75 -12.08
N ARG A 133 -5.54 19.51 -11.59
CA ARG A 133 -6.85 18.90 -11.30
C ARG A 133 -6.71 17.65 -10.45
N TRP A 134 -7.83 17.16 -9.95
CA TRP A 134 -7.91 15.85 -9.33
C TRP A 134 -9.12 15.04 -9.83
N GLU A 135 -9.00 13.72 -9.74
CA GLU A 135 -10.02 12.79 -10.21
C GLU A 135 -10.25 11.72 -9.17
N LEU A 136 -11.51 11.37 -8.96
CA LEU A 136 -11.90 10.23 -8.14
C LEU A 136 -12.66 9.24 -9.01
N THR A 137 -12.06 8.07 -9.18
CA THR A 137 -12.68 6.95 -9.89
C THR A 137 -13.22 5.96 -8.86
N TYR A 138 -14.53 5.79 -8.87
CA TYR A 138 -15.21 4.87 -7.99
C TYR A 138 -15.17 3.45 -8.56
N SER A 139 -14.57 2.53 -7.80
CA SER A 139 -14.54 1.10 -8.12
C SER A 139 -14.67 0.26 -6.84
N LYS A 140 -15.13 -0.99 -6.98
CA LYS A 140 -15.21 -1.96 -5.88
C LYS A 140 -14.08 -2.98 -6.06
N PRO A 141 -13.36 -3.38 -4.99
CA PRO A 141 -13.52 -2.95 -3.59
C PRO A 141 -12.75 -1.66 -3.22
N TYR A 142 -11.97 -1.09 -4.14
CA TYR A 142 -11.13 0.08 -3.92
C TYR A 142 -11.43 1.20 -4.92
N SER A 143 -11.44 2.44 -4.45
CA SER A 143 -11.48 3.65 -5.30
C SER A 143 -10.07 4.15 -5.57
N ASN A 144 -9.89 4.89 -6.66
CA ASN A 144 -8.61 5.50 -7.00
C ASN A 144 -8.77 7.03 -7.02
N ILE A 145 -7.93 7.72 -6.26
CA ILE A 145 -7.80 9.18 -6.29
C ILE A 145 -6.54 9.50 -7.09
N LYS A 146 -6.66 10.34 -8.12
CA LYS A 146 -5.52 10.80 -8.92
C LYS A 146 -5.38 12.30 -8.79
N ILE A 147 -4.16 12.76 -8.53
CA ILE A 147 -3.77 14.17 -8.58
C ILE A 147 -2.93 14.37 -9.82
N TYR A 148 -3.27 15.39 -10.62
CA TYR A 148 -2.51 15.77 -11.79
C TYR A 148 -1.75 17.06 -11.49
N SER A 149 -0.47 17.09 -11.80
CA SER A 149 0.40 18.23 -11.51
C SER A 149 1.30 18.62 -12.67
N GLN A 150 1.81 19.84 -12.62
CA GLN A 150 2.76 20.38 -13.59
C GLN A 150 4.18 19.83 -13.40
N VAL A 151 4.44 19.17 -12.27
CA VAL A 151 5.75 18.59 -11.96
C VAL A 151 5.94 17.32 -12.78
N SER A 152 6.96 17.29 -13.63
CA SER A 152 7.20 16.20 -14.60
C SER A 152 7.26 14.81 -13.97
N ALA A 153 7.92 14.67 -12.81
CA ALA A 153 8.00 13.41 -12.08
C ALA A 153 6.68 12.98 -11.41
N TYR A 154 5.73 13.90 -11.25
CA TYR A 154 4.45 13.70 -10.54
C TYR A 154 3.26 14.15 -11.38
N ARG A 155 3.39 14.07 -12.71
CA ARG A 155 2.33 14.53 -13.62
C ARG A 155 0.99 13.84 -13.37
N GLU A 156 1.04 12.56 -13.00
CA GLU A 156 -0.09 11.80 -12.51
C GLU A 156 0.31 11.04 -11.24
N PHE A 157 -0.37 11.34 -10.14
CA PHE A 157 -0.14 10.71 -8.85
C PHE A 157 -1.41 10.05 -8.33
N GLY A 158 -1.48 8.72 -8.49
CA GLY A 158 -2.63 7.91 -8.09
C GLY A 158 -2.44 7.21 -6.74
N VAL A 159 -3.47 7.26 -5.90
CA VAL A 159 -3.59 6.58 -4.61
C VAL A 159 -4.89 5.78 -4.53
N ARG A 160 -4.78 4.47 -4.28
CA ARG A 160 -5.93 3.59 -4.00
C ARG A 160 -6.34 3.66 -2.53
N VAL A 161 -7.62 3.98 -2.31
CA VAL A 161 -8.27 4.03 -1.00
C VAL A 161 -9.43 3.03 -0.94
N LYS A 162 -9.85 2.62 0.26
CA LYS A 162 -11.02 1.76 0.38
C LYS A 162 -12.26 2.52 -0.08
N ARG A 163 -13.22 1.81 -0.65
CA ARG A 163 -14.46 2.43 -1.16
C ARG A 163 -15.22 3.25 -0.10
N ILE A 164 -15.18 2.80 1.16
CA ILE A 164 -15.84 3.45 2.30
C ILE A 164 -15.19 4.78 2.67
N ASP A 165 -13.88 4.90 2.52
CA ASP A 165 -13.11 6.11 2.86
C ASP A 165 -13.20 7.16 1.73
N ALA A 166 -13.55 6.73 0.51
CA ALA A 166 -13.54 7.59 -0.67
C ALA A 166 -14.58 8.73 -0.63
N GLY A 167 -15.75 8.52 -0.02
CA GLY A 167 -16.81 9.54 0.07
C GLY A 167 -16.43 10.72 0.98
N PRO A 168 -16.01 10.46 2.23
CA PRO A 168 -15.46 11.49 3.11
C PRO A 168 -14.28 12.25 2.47
N LEU A 169 -13.32 11.52 1.89
CA LEU A 169 -12.17 12.12 1.20
C LEU A 169 -12.57 13.00 0.02
N GLU A 170 -13.61 12.64 -0.72
CA GLU A 170 -14.11 13.48 -1.80
C GLU A 170 -14.59 14.84 -1.28
N SER A 171 -15.36 14.84 -0.19
CA SER A 171 -15.87 16.06 0.43
C SER A 171 -14.72 16.97 0.90
N ASP A 172 -13.70 16.37 1.50
CA ASP A 172 -12.51 17.08 1.97
C ASP A 172 -11.69 17.65 0.80
N LEU A 173 -11.53 16.88 -0.28
CA LEU A 173 -10.82 17.32 -1.49
C LEU A 173 -11.54 18.47 -2.18
N ILE A 174 -12.88 18.43 -2.28
CA ILE A 174 -13.67 19.54 -2.84
C ILE A 174 -13.46 20.82 -2.02
N ARG A 175 -13.35 20.70 -0.70
CA ARG A 175 -13.15 21.83 0.20
C ARG A 175 -11.74 22.45 0.07
N VAL A 176 -10.72 21.62 -0.08
CA VAL A 176 -9.31 22.04 -0.06
C VAL A 176 -8.77 22.38 -1.45
N LEU A 177 -9.21 21.65 -2.47
CA LEU A 177 -8.82 21.80 -3.88
C LEU A 177 -10.07 21.94 -4.75
N PRO A 178 -10.73 23.12 -4.74
CA PRO A 178 -11.96 23.35 -5.50
C PRO A 178 -11.74 23.36 -7.02
N THR A 179 -10.49 23.49 -7.47
CA THR A 179 -10.10 23.42 -8.88
C THR A 179 -10.23 21.98 -9.42
N VAL A 180 -11.31 21.79 -10.19
CA VAL A 180 -11.59 20.69 -11.13
C VAL A 180 -11.56 19.29 -10.50
N ALA A 181 -12.70 18.89 -9.94
CA ALA A 181 -13.06 17.50 -9.75
C ALA A 181 -13.61 16.94 -11.08
N SER A 182 -12.96 15.95 -11.68
CA SER A 182 -13.62 15.12 -12.71
C SER A 182 -14.08 13.81 -12.10
N ARG A 183 -15.40 13.59 -12.09
CA ARG A 183 -16.02 12.35 -11.59
C ARG A 183 -16.14 11.38 -12.75
N THR A 184 -15.46 10.25 -12.65
CA THR A 184 -15.68 9.11 -13.55
C THR A 184 -16.37 8.00 -12.77
N PHE A 185 -17.67 7.81 -13.05
CA PHE A 185 -18.42 6.68 -12.55
C PHE A 185 -18.27 5.55 -13.56
N HIS A 186 -17.64 4.44 -13.17
CA HIS A 186 -17.76 3.20 -13.91
C HIS A 186 -18.93 2.42 -13.33
N PRO A 187 -20.07 2.32 -14.04
CA PRO A 187 -21.11 1.39 -13.64
C PRO A 187 -20.51 -0.02 -13.70
N SER A 188 -20.63 -0.73 -12.59
CA SER A 188 -20.33 -2.16 -12.49
C SER A 188 -21.35 -2.98 -13.26
#